data_AF-A0A959WAD6-F1
#
_entry.id   AF-A0A959WAD6-F1
#
_cell.length_a   1.000
_cell.length_b   1.000
_cell.length_c   1.000
_cell.angle_alpha   90.00
_cell.angle_beta   90.00
_cell.angle_gamma   90.00
#
_symmetry.space_group_name_H-M   'P 1'
#
loop_
_entity.id
_entity.type
_entity.pdbx_description
1 polymer ?
#
loop_
_entity_poly.entity_id
_entity_poly.type
_entity_poly.pdbx_seq_one_letter_code
_entity_poly.pdbx_strand_id
1 'polypeptide(L)'
;MSVIAMFALAPAGAAASGGGCPASLAYPGDGGTREDIAAWMGSRARAADLPPELPVMAALVESNLTNVDDSGSGYAGYFQMSRRYFDSGPYAGFPDRPELQSAWFTSTAASVREQRLATGKPDPLGDEGSWGEWIADVEKPATQYRSRYQLRLAEARELLGPGCTGAASPSAPGGSVLQLWGGTSQRLTRKVRVALVCPSDCEASASGTLRMPGAGSRHVLGTAAASGDGGEKIKLALTLPRSALKAARKALRRGEPVRARIDVTAVEADGAALSGRRNVRLG
;
A
#
# COMPACT_ATOMS: atom_id res chain seq x y z
N MET A 1 -57.48 -4.62 -48.08
CA MET A 1 -57.03 -5.37 -46.89
C MET A 1 -55.65 -4.84 -46.52
N SER A 2 -55.60 -3.86 -45.61
CA SER A 2 -54.35 -3.22 -45.18
C SER A 2 -53.83 -3.92 -43.93
N VAL A 3 -52.60 -4.42 -43.98
CA VAL A 3 -51.90 -4.98 -42.82
C VAL A 3 -51.13 -3.85 -42.15
N ILE A 4 -51.53 -3.51 -40.92
CA ILE A 4 -50.82 -2.57 -40.06
C ILE A 4 -49.63 -3.32 -39.45
N ALA A 5 -48.41 -2.92 -39.81
CA ALA A 5 -47.20 -3.39 -39.16
C ALA A 5 -47.04 -2.69 -37.81
N MET A 6 -47.20 -3.43 -36.72
CA MET A 6 -47.02 -2.96 -35.35
C MET A 6 -45.53 -3.06 -35.00
N PHE A 7 -44.83 -1.93 -34.98
CA PHE A 7 -43.48 -1.86 -34.44
C PHE A 7 -43.56 -1.87 -32.91
N ALA A 8 -43.20 -3.00 -32.29
CA ALA A 8 -42.95 -3.06 -30.87
C ALA A 8 -41.62 -2.36 -30.57
N LEU A 9 -41.66 -1.19 -29.94
CA LEU A 9 -40.48 -0.63 -29.27
C LEU A 9 -40.18 -1.50 -28.04
N ALA A 10 -39.10 -2.28 -28.12
CA ALA A 10 -38.49 -2.87 -26.94
C ALA A 10 -38.02 -1.75 -26.01
N PRO A 11 -38.23 -1.86 -24.68
CA PRO A 11 -37.60 -0.93 -23.76
C PRO A 11 -36.09 -1.07 -23.89
N ALA A 12 -35.40 0.05 -24.04
CA ALA A 12 -33.95 0.10 -23.89
C ALA A 12 -33.63 -0.46 -22.50
N GLY A 13 -33.07 -1.68 -22.47
CA GLY A 13 -32.56 -2.27 -21.25
C GLY A 13 -31.57 -1.28 -20.66
N ALA A 14 -31.82 -0.84 -19.44
CA ALA A 14 -30.86 -0.12 -18.64
C ALA A 14 -29.58 -0.94 -18.67
N ALA A 15 -28.54 -0.41 -19.30
CA ALA A 15 -27.20 -0.95 -19.18
C ALA A 15 -26.89 -0.94 -17.68
N ALA A 16 -26.90 -2.12 -17.06
CA ALA A 16 -26.34 -2.29 -15.74
C ALA A 16 -24.88 -1.90 -15.87
N SER A 17 -24.54 -0.71 -15.36
CA SER A 17 -23.17 -0.34 -15.08
C SER A 17 -22.64 -1.40 -14.13
N GLY A 18 -21.94 -2.39 -14.66
CA GLY A 18 -21.05 -3.25 -13.90
C GLY A 18 -19.94 -2.37 -13.35
N GLY A 19 -20.26 -1.61 -12.30
CA GLY A 19 -19.33 -0.76 -11.60
C GLY A 19 -18.37 -1.67 -10.87
N GLY A 20 -17.19 -1.89 -11.46
CA GLY A 20 -16.07 -2.44 -10.71
C GLY A 20 -15.82 -1.59 -9.46
N CYS A 21 -15.27 -2.21 -8.42
CA CYS A 21 -14.97 -1.51 -7.18
C CYS A 21 -14.17 -0.23 -7.47
N PRO A 22 -14.65 0.95 -7.07
CA PRO A 22 -13.92 2.18 -7.27
C PRO A 22 -12.55 2.10 -6.58
N ALA A 23 -11.50 2.57 -7.26
CA ALA A 23 -10.12 2.46 -6.78
C ALA A 23 -9.83 3.25 -5.49
N SER A 24 -10.72 4.18 -5.14
CA SER A 24 -10.66 4.94 -3.89
C SER A 24 -12.07 5.36 -3.48
N LEU A 25 -12.43 5.05 -2.24
CA LEU A 25 -13.62 5.57 -1.59
C LEU A 25 -13.23 6.43 -0.39
N ALA A 26 -13.96 7.52 -0.18
CA ALA A 26 -13.90 8.24 1.09
C ALA A 26 -14.42 7.35 2.23
N TYR A 27 -13.92 7.55 3.44
CA TYR A 27 -14.45 6.82 4.59
C TYR A 27 -15.92 7.17 4.80
N PRO A 28 -16.85 6.18 4.86
CA PRO A 28 -18.28 6.44 5.01
C PRO A 28 -18.68 6.92 6.41
N GLY A 29 -17.74 6.97 7.37
CA GLY A 29 -18.02 7.21 8.78
C GLY A 29 -18.33 5.92 9.53
N ASP A 30 -18.19 5.93 10.87
CA ASP A 30 -18.45 4.74 11.70
C ASP A 30 -19.93 4.32 11.69
N GLY A 31 -20.83 5.23 11.32
CA GLY A 31 -22.27 4.98 11.14
C GLY A 31 -22.66 4.55 9.72
N GLY A 32 -21.68 4.35 8.82
CA GLY A 32 -21.92 3.85 7.47
C GLY A 32 -22.50 2.43 7.48
N THR A 33 -23.09 2.01 6.35
CA THR A 33 -23.55 0.62 6.23
C THR A 33 -22.35 -0.33 6.23
N ARG A 34 -22.58 -1.61 6.56
CA ARG A 34 -21.52 -2.63 6.55
C ARG A 34 -20.95 -2.79 5.14
N GLU A 35 -21.81 -2.70 4.14
CA GLU A 35 -21.49 -2.76 2.72
C GLU A 35 -20.61 -1.57 2.31
N ASP A 36 -20.94 -0.35 2.74
CA ASP A 36 -20.11 0.84 2.47
C ASP A 36 -18.73 0.73 3.13
N ILE A 37 -18.67 0.25 4.38
CA ILE A 37 -17.41 0.03 5.09
C ILE A 37 -16.59 -1.08 4.41
N ALA A 38 -17.22 -2.19 4.02
CA ALA A 38 -16.57 -3.28 3.30
C ALA A 38 -16.04 -2.81 1.94
N ALA A 39 -16.85 -2.09 1.16
CA ALA A 39 -16.43 -1.50 -0.11
C ALA A 39 -15.28 -0.51 0.06
N TRP A 40 -15.33 0.33 1.10
CA TRP A 40 -14.25 1.24 1.45
C TRP A 40 -12.96 0.49 1.79
N MET A 41 -13.00 -0.52 2.68
CA MET A 41 -11.83 -1.35 2.99
C MET A 41 -11.30 -2.09 1.76
N GLY A 42 -12.20 -2.67 0.96
CA GLY A 42 -11.88 -3.40 -0.26
C GLY A 42 -11.21 -2.52 -1.31
N SER A 43 -11.67 -1.28 -1.50
CA SER A 43 -11.04 -0.31 -2.41
C SER A 43 -9.58 -0.04 -2.02
N ARG A 44 -9.31 0.08 -0.72
CA ARG A 44 -7.97 0.36 -0.19
C ARG A 44 -7.05 -0.84 -0.30
N ALA A 45 -7.57 -2.06 -0.11
CA ALA A 45 -6.81 -3.28 -0.37
C ALA A 45 -6.48 -3.44 -1.85
N ARG A 46 -7.42 -3.16 -2.75
CA ARG A 46 -7.15 -3.14 -4.21
C ARG A 46 -6.08 -2.12 -4.58
N ALA A 47 -6.16 -0.92 -4.01
CA ALA A 47 -5.11 0.10 -4.16
C ALA A 47 -3.76 -0.29 -3.53
N ALA A 48 -3.67 -1.42 -2.84
CA ALA A 48 -2.43 -2.00 -2.32
C ALA A 48 -2.05 -3.32 -3.03
N ASP A 49 -2.70 -3.65 -4.15
CA ASP A 49 -2.55 -4.92 -4.88
C ASP A 49 -2.82 -6.15 -4.00
N LEU A 50 -3.81 -6.03 -3.12
CA LEU A 50 -4.28 -7.10 -2.24
C LEU A 50 -5.72 -7.51 -2.60
N PRO A 51 -6.12 -8.75 -2.28
CA PRO A 51 -7.53 -9.13 -2.35
C PRO A 51 -8.38 -8.22 -1.47
N PRO A 52 -9.47 -7.65 -2.00
CA PRO A 52 -10.38 -6.76 -1.27
C PRO A 52 -11.01 -7.43 -0.05
N GLU A 53 -11.13 -8.76 -0.07
CA GLU A 53 -11.68 -9.56 1.02
C GLU A 53 -10.81 -9.55 2.28
N LEU A 54 -9.47 -9.41 2.17
CA LEU A 54 -8.57 -9.57 3.32
C LEU A 54 -8.91 -8.67 4.52
N PRO A 55 -8.97 -7.33 4.38
CA PRO A 55 -9.30 -6.46 5.51
C PRO A 55 -10.73 -6.68 6.01
N VAL A 56 -11.67 -7.03 5.12
CA VAL A 56 -13.07 -7.27 5.49
C VAL A 56 -13.17 -8.54 6.33
N MET A 57 -12.56 -9.64 5.88
CA MET A 57 -12.50 -10.90 6.63
C MET A 57 -11.86 -10.72 8.02
N ALA A 58 -10.77 -9.95 8.11
CA ALA A 58 -10.11 -9.63 9.37
C ALA A 58 -11.04 -8.84 10.29
N ALA A 59 -11.55 -7.70 9.83
CA ALA A 59 -12.43 -6.84 10.62
C ALA A 59 -13.73 -7.54 11.04
N LEU A 60 -14.25 -8.45 10.21
CA LEU A 60 -15.41 -9.26 10.58
C LEU A 60 -15.13 -10.21 11.76
N VAL A 61 -13.92 -10.76 11.88
CA VAL A 61 -13.54 -11.59 13.03
C VAL A 61 -13.25 -10.74 14.27
N GLU A 62 -12.51 -9.65 14.09
CA GLU A 62 -12.00 -8.86 15.22
C GLU A 62 -13.09 -7.98 15.85
N SER A 63 -13.94 -7.36 15.03
CA SER A 63 -14.88 -6.32 15.50
C SER A 63 -16.28 -6.43 14.91
N ASN A 64 -16.56 -7.52 14.16
CA ASN A 64 -17.77 -7.63 13.35
C ASN A 64 -17.95 -6.43 12.39
N LEU A 65 -16.84 -5.96 11.80
CA LEU A 65 -16.78 -4.83 10.87
C LEU A 65 -17.27 -3.52 11.49
N THR A 66 -16.90 -3.28 12.76
CA THR A 66 -17.26 -2.05 13.49
C THR A 66 -15.99 -1.38 14.01
N ASN A 67 -15.92 -0.05 13.92
CA ASN A 67 -14.84 0.68 14.58
C ASN A 67 -15.15 0.76 16.08
N VAL A 68 -14.67 -0.22 16.85
CA VAL A 68 -15.00 -0.34 18.28
C VAL A 68 -14.09 0.57 19.10
N ASP A 69 -14.71 1.42 19.91
CA ASP A 69 -14.02 2.18 20.96
C ASP A 69 -13.49 1.26 22.06
N ASP A 70 -12.41 1.67 22.72
CA ASP A 70 -11.86 0.94 23.86
C ASP A 70 -12.80 1.00 25.07
N SER A 71 -13.68 0.01 25.17
CA SER A 71 -14.59 -0.19 26.30
C SER A 71 -13.89 -0.78 27.53
N GLY A 72 -12.58 -0.52 27.70
CA GLY A 72 -11.74 -1.00 28.80
C GLY A 72 -10.99 -2.31 28.53
N SER A 73 -11.03 -2.85 27.31
CA SER A 73 -10.27 -4.05 26.92
C SER A 73 -8.80 -3.75 26.62
N GLY A 74 -8.46 -2.49 26.36
CA GLY A 74 -7.14 -2.06 25.90
C GLY A 74 -6.88 -2.32 24.41
N TYR A 75 -7.89 -2.80 23.68
CA TYR A 75 -7.89 -3.02 22.23
C TYR A 75 -8.99 -2.20 21.57
N ALA A 76 -8.72 -1.66 20.39
CA ALA A 76 -9.67 -0.79 19.70
C ALA A 76 -9.56 -0.88 18.18
N GLY A 77 -10.57 -0.35 17.52
CA GLY A 77 -10.65 -0.29 16.07
C GLY A 77 -11.14 -1.56 15.41
N TYR A 78 -11.19 -1.52 14.08
CA TYR A 78 -11.65 -2.61 13.23
C TYR A 78 -10.88 -3.91 13.43
N PHE A 79 -9.57 -3.81 13.69
CA PHE A 79 -8.65 -4.92 13.85
C PHE A 79 -8.28 -5.22 15.31
N GLN A 80 -9.00 -4.60 16.28
CA GLN A 80 -8.77 -4.78 17.71
C GLN A 80 -7.30 -4.68 18.11
N MET A 81 -6.64 -3.60 17.70
CA MET A 81 -5.21 -3.41 17.98
C MET A 81 -4.99 -2.83 19.37
N SER A 82 -3.92 -3.28 20.04
CA SER A 82 -3.60 -2.82 21.39
C SER A 82 -3.28 -1.32 21.40
N ARG A 83 -4.07 -0.53 22.12
CA ARG A 83 -3.87 0.93 22.24
C ARG A 83 -2.51 1.29 22.81
N ARG A 84 -1.99 0.50 23.75
CA ARG A 84 -0.66 0.71 24.33
C ARG A 84 0.44 0.82 23.27
N TYR A 85 0.33 0.07 22.18
CA TYR A 85 1.32 0.05 21.11
C TYR A 85 0.92 0.90 19.91
N PHE A 86 -0.37 0.90 19.58
CA PHE A 86 -0.89 1.52 18.37
C PHE A 86 -1.39 2.95 18.59
N ASP A 87 -1.56 3.44 19.81
CA ASP A 87 -1.94 4.84 20.06
C ASP A 87 -0.72 5.72 20.44
N SER A 88 0.40 5.50 19.75
CA SER A 88 1.64 6.23 20.01
C SER A 88 2.52 6.34 18.76
N GLY A 89 3.43 7.32 18.77
CA GLY A 89 4.41 7.49 17.69
C GLY A 89 3.75 7.67 16.31
N PRO A 90 4.19 6.94 15.26
CA PRO A 90 3.59 7.00 13.93
C PRO A 90 2.11 6.61 13.86
N TYR A 91 1.60 5.93 14.89
CA TYR A 91 0.23 5.45 14.94
C TYR A 91 -0.68 6.26 15.88
N ALA A 92 -0.19 7.36 16.48
CA ALA A 92 -0.99 8.18 17.40
C ALA A 92 -2.40 8.52 16.85
N GLY A 93 -3.43 8.27 17.66
CA GLY A 93 -4.84 8.38 17.28
C GLY A 93 -5.39 7.17 16.51
N PHE A 94 -4.71 6.01 16.52
CA PHE A 94 -5.13 4.83 15.74
C PHE A 94 -6.60 4.44 15.88
N PRO A 95 -7.20 4.39 17.09
CA PRO A 95 -8.61 4.03 17.24
C PRO A 95 -9.56 4.97 16.48
N ASP A 96 -9.25 6.28 16.48
CA ASP A 96 -10.09 7.31 15.89
C ASP A 96 -9.77 7.60 14.41
N ARG A 97 -8.83 6.83 13.83
CA ARG A 97 -8.30 7.07 12.48
C ARG A 97 -8.46 5.85 11.59
N PRO A 98 -9.67 5.58 11.08
CA PRO A 98 -9.96 4.39 10.28
C PRO A 98 -9.06 4.27 9.04
N GLU A 99 -8.70 5.38 8.39
CA GLU A 99 -7.76 5.37 7.27
C GLU A 99 -6.38 4.85 7.68
N LEU A 100 -5.94 5.16 8.90
CA LEU A 100 -4.67 4.69 9.47
C LEU A 100 -4.74 3.20 9.81
N GLN A 101 -5.87 2.73 10.34
CA GLN A 101 -6.10 1.30 10.60
C GLN A 101 -6.03 0.49 9.30
N SER A 102 -6.77 0.92 8.28
CA SER A 102 -6.75 0.28 6.96
C SER A 102 -5.38 0.36 6.28
N ALA A 103 -4.66 1.49 6.42
CA ALA A 103 -3.29 1.61 5.89
C ALA A 103 -2.29 0.69 6.61
N TRP A 104 -2.43 0.53 7.93
CA TRP A 104 -1.62 -0.44 8.68
C TRP A 104 -1.87 -1.87 8.21
N PHE A 105 -3.14 -2.28 8.09
CA PHE A 105 -3.49 -3.64 7.70
C PHE A 105 -2.94 -3.97 6.31
N THR A 106 -3.24 -3.12 5.32
CA THR A 106 -2.80 -3.32 3.92
C THR A 106 -1.28 -3.34 3.78
N SER A 107 -0.56 -2.40 4.39
CA SER A 107 0.91 -2.40 4.37
C SER A 107 1.53 -3.61 5.08
N THR A 108 0.91 -4.09 6.16
CA THR A 108 1.35 -5.28 6.89
C THR A 108 1.08 -6.55 6.08
N ALA A 109 -0.09 -6.69 5.45
CA ALA A 109 -0.43 -7.80 4.58
C ALA A 109 0.54 -7.93 3.39
N ALA A 110 0.86 -6.81 2.73
CA ALA A 110 1.87 -6.77 1.68
C ALA A 110 3.25 -7.23 2.19
N SER A 111 3.68 -6.73 3.35
CA SER A 111 4.94 -7.13 3.98
C SER A 111 4.98 -8.62 4.34
N VAL A 112 3.87 -9.19 4.78
CA VAL A 112 3.73 -10.62 5.08
C VAL A 112 3.84 -11.45 3.80
N ARG A 113 3.21 -11.03 2.70
CA ARG A 113 3.34 -11.69 1.39
C ARG A 113 4.80 -11.71 0.94
N GLU A 114 5.49 -10.58 1.02
CA GLU A 114 6.92 -10.49 0.70
C GLU A 114 7.76 -11.46 1.55
N GLN A 115 7.50 -11.57 2.85
CA GLN A 115 8.19 -12.49 3.75
C GLN A 115 7.90 -13.96 3.42
N ARG A 116 6.65 -14.30 3.07
CA ARG A 116 6.26 -15.64 2.61
C ARG A 116 7.05 -16.02 1.35
N LEU A 117 7.08 -15.14 0.36
CA LEU A 117 7.84 -15.36 -0.88
C LEU A 117 9.35 -15.49 -0.61
N ALA A 118 9.92 -14.64 0.26
CA ALA A 118 11.33 -14.68 0.62
C ALA A 118 11.73 -15.97 1.36
N THR A 119 10.78 -16.65 2.00
CA THR A 119 10.99 -17.93 2.70
C THR A 119 10.60 -19.14 1.84
N GLY A 120 10.30 -18.94 0.55
CA GLY A 120 9.96 -20.01 -0.39
C GLY A 120 8.55 -20.58 -0.22
N LYS A 121 7.68 -19.91 0.54
CA LYS A 121 6.26 -20.27 0.60
C LYS A 121 5.54 -19.84 -0.69
N PRO A 122 4.45 -20.54 -1.07
CA PRO A 122 3.60 -20.12 -2.20
C PRO A 122 3.08 -18.69 -2.02
N ASP A 123 2.85 -18.01 -3.13
CA ASP A 123 2.22 -16.69 -3.14
C ASP A 123 0.74 -16.82 -2.71
N PRO A 124 0.32 -16.24 -1.57
CA PRO A 124 -1.06 -16.34 -1.13
C PRO A 124 -2.03 -15.54 -2.02
N LEU A 125 -1.54 -14.65 -2.89
CA LEU A 125 -2.39 -13.85 -3.77
C LEU A 125 -3.23 -14.72 -4.70
N GLY A 126 -2.65 -15.81 -5.23
CA GLY A 126 -3.33 -16.72 -6.16
C GLY A 126 -4.06 -17.89 -5.50
N ASP A 127 -4.05 -17.98 -4.17
CA ASP A 127 -4.62 -19.08 -3.41
C ASP A 127 -5.63 -18.56 -2.37
N GLU A 128 -6.89 -18.45 -2.80
CA GLU A 128 -8.00 -17.99 -1.95
C GLU A 128 -8.22 -18.87 -0.70
N GLY A 129 -7.82 -20.14 -0.77
CA GLY A 129 -7.88 -21.07 0.37
C GLY A 129 -6.88 -20.73 1.47
N SER A 130 -5.87 -19.92 1.17
CA SER A 130 -4.80 -19.54 2.10
C SER A 130 -5.01 -18.17 2.77
N TRP A 131 -6.03 -17.41 2.36
CA TRP A 131 -6.21 -16.02 2.79
C TRP A 131 -6.43 -15.87 4.29
N GLY A 132 -7.13 -16.80 4.93
CA GLY A 132 -7.30 -16.81 6.37
C GLY A 132 -5.98 -17.01 7.12
N GLU A 133 -5.08 -17.84 6.60
CA GLU A 133 -3.73 -17.96 7.17
C GLU A 133 -2.89 -16.71 6.92
N TRP A 134 -3.07 -16.05 5.78
CA TRP A 134 -2.40 -14.79 5.48
C TRP A 134 -2.85 -13.70 6.46
N ILE A 135 -4.15 -13.56 6.71
CA ILE A 135 -4.68 -12.65 7.73
C ILE A 135 -4.13 -13.02 9.12
N ALA A 136 -4.07 -14.30 9.46
CA ALA A 136 -3.51 -14.74 10.73
C ALA A 136 -2.01 -14.42 10.89
N ASP A 137 -1.26 -14.28 9.81
CA ASP A 137 0.13 -13.80 9.87
C ASP A 137 0.23 -12.27 10.05
N VAL A 138 -0.80 -11.53 9.63
CA VAL A 138 -0.94 -10.08 9.85
C VAL A 138 -1.33 -9.79 11.29
N GLU A 139 -2.44 -10.38 11.75
CA GLU A 139 -3.04 -10.13 13.08
C GLU A 139 -2.29 -10.83 14.22
N LYS A 140 -1.54 -11.90 13.90
CA LYS A 140 -0.78 -12.72 14.87
C LYS A 140 -1.61 -13.18 16.09
N PRO A 141 -2.82 -13.74 15.91
CA PRO A 141 -3.58 -14.27 17.04
C PRO A 141 -2.96 -15.58 17.54
N ALA A 142 -3.44 -16.06 18.69
CA ALA A 142 -3.10 -17.39 19.19
C ALA A 142 -3.45 -18.48 18.17
N THR A 143 -2.65 -19.55 18.12
CA THR A 143 -2.74 -20.60 17.09
C THR A 143 -4.13 -21.17 16.91
N GLN A 144 -4.89 -21.38 17.99
CA GLN A 144 -6.23 -21.93 17.95
C GLN A 144 -7.28 -21.03 17.29
N TYR A 145 -7.00 -19.74 17.08
CA TYR A 145 -7.94 -18.78 16.49
C TYR A 145 -7.65 -18.47 15.02
N ARG A 146 -6.50 -18.91 14.50
CA ARG A 146 -6.05 -18.58 13.15
C ARG A 146 -7.02 -19.02 12.05
N SER A 147 -7.71 -20.15 12.23
CA SER A 147 -8.66 -20.69 11.24
C SER A 147 -9.94 -19.87 11.10
N ARG A 148 -10.24 -18.96 12.03
CA ARG A 148 -11.50 -18.20 12.04
C ARG A 148 -11.65 -17.25 10.85
N TYR A 149 -10.55 -16.69 10.36
CA TYR A 149 -10.60 -15.71 9.27
C TYR A 149 -11.11 -16.33 7.97
N GLN A 150 -10.66 -17.55 7.61
CA GLN A 150 -11.07 -18.19 6.36
C GLN A 150 -12.59 -18.40 6.28
N LEU A 151 -13.24 -18.61 7.43
CA LEU A 151 -14.69 -18.80 7.52
C LEU A 151 -15.48 -17.55 7.09
N ARG A 152 -14.84 -16.37 7.05
CA ARG A 152 -15.49 -15.10 6.70
C ARG A 152 -15.43 -14.77 5.20
N LEU A 153 -14.81 -15.60 4.37
CA LEU A 153 -14.64 -15.32 2.94
C LEU A 153 -15.98 -15.11 2.22
N ALA A 154 -16.97 -15.98 2.48
CA ALA A 154 -18.28 -15.88 1.83
C ALA A 154 -19.02 -14.57 2.22
N GLU A 155 -19.08 -14.26 3.52
CA GLU A 155 -19.71 -13.03 4.00
C GLU A 155 -18.97 -11.77 3.54
N ALA A 156 -17.64 -11.79 3.50
CA ALA A 156 -16.87 -10.67 2.95
C ALA A 156 -17.24 -10.42 1.49
N ARG A 157 -17.47 -11.48 0.69
CA ARG A 157 -17.89 -11.37 -0.70
C ARG A 157 -19.30 -10.84 -0.86
N GLU A 158 -20.22 -11.29 0.00
CA GLU A 158 -21.59 -10.77 0.01
C GLU A 158 -21.61 -9.26 0.30
N LEU A 159 -20.84 -8.81 1.30
CA LEU A 159 -20.74 -7.40 1.68
C LEU A 159 -20.07 -6.54 0.61
N LEU A 160 -19.05 -7.07 -0.07
CA LEU A 160 -18.36 -6.39 -1.17
C LEU A 160 -19.24 -6.32 -2.43
N GLY A 161 -20.07 -7.34 -2.67
CA GLY A 161 -20.90 -7.45 -3.86
C GLY A 161 -20.10 -7.75 -5.15
N PRO A 162 -20.77 -8.14 -6.24
CA PRO A 162 -20.13 -8.73 -7.43
C PRO A 162 -19.07 -7.86 -8.11
N GLY A 163 -19.17 -6.53 -8.00
CA GLY A 163 -18.19 -5.58 -8.57
C GLY A 163 -16.89 -5.46 -7.76
N CYS A 164 -16.89 -5.89 -6.51
CA CYS A 164 -15.76 -5.79 -5.58
C CYS A 164 -15.19 -7.15 -5.15
N THR A 165 -15.77 -8.28 -5.54
CA THR A 165 -15.27 -9.64 -5.22
C THR A 165 -14.22 -10.15 -6.18
N GLY A 166 -13.38 -11.06 -5.70
CA GLY A 166 -12.37 -11.80 -6.46
C GLY A 166 -10.96 -11.40 -6.06
N ALA A 167 -10.02 -12.34 -6.20
CA ALA A 167 -8.59 -12.01 -6.19
C ALA A 167 -8.44 -10.75 -7.05
N ALA A 168 -7.73 -9.75 -6.53
CA ALA A 168 -7.24 -8.70 -7.40
C ALA A 168 -6.66 -9.46 -8.60
N SER A 169 -7.32 -9.34 -9.77
CA SER A 169 -6.63 -9.70 -10.99
C SER A 169 -5.28 -8.98 -10.89
N PRO A 170 -4.24 -9.43 -11.59
CA PRO A 170 -3.20 -8.49 -11.99
C PRO A 170 -3.85 -7.45 -12.94
N SER A 171 -4.84 -6.71 -12.47
CA SER A 171 -5.11 -5.36 -12.91
C SER A 171 -3.78 -4.67 -12.76
N ALA A 172 -3.33 -4.13 -13.89
CA ALA A 172 -2.24 -3.19 -13.98
C ALA A 172 -2.19 -2.33 -12.71
N PRO A 173 -1.02 -2.14 -12.09
CA PRO A 173 -0.98 -1.88 -10.67
C PRO A 173 -1.67 -0.55 -10.36
N GLY A 174 -2.70 -0.67 -9.53
CA GLY A 174 -3.76 0.32 -9.40
C GLY A 174 -3.81 0.91 -8.00
N GLY A 175 -2.65 1.02 -7.36
CA GLY A 175 -2.39 2.06 -6.38
C GLY A 175 -1.17 2.81 -6.83
N SER A 176 -1.37 4.05 -7.27
CA SER A 176 -0.37 5.05 -7.66
C SER A 176 0.55 5.45 -6.49
N VAL A 177 1.12 4.49 -5.76
CA VAL A 177 2.18 4.69 -4.78
C VAL A 177 3.46 4.17 -5.41
N LEU A 178 4.40 5.08 -5.64
CA LEU A 178 5.73 4.74 -6.09
C LEU A 178 6.39 3.77 -5.11
N GLN A 179 6.48 2.49 -5.45
CA GLN A 179 7.18 1.53 -4.61
C GLN A 179 8.68 1.76 -4.71
N LEU A 180 9.25 2.34 -3.66
CA LEU A 180 10.69 2.59 -3.56
C LEU A 180 11.41 1.40 -2.93
N TRP A 181 12.49 0.97 -3.56
CA TRP A 181 13.35 -0.14 -3.17
C TRP A 181 14.80 0.32 -2.98
N GLY A 182 15.59 -0.48 -2.25
CA GLY A 182 17.02 -0.25 -2.02
C GLY A 182 17.38 -0.11 -0.54
N GLY A 183 18.63 -0.42 -0.20
CA GLY A 183 19.10 -0.39 1.19
C GLY A 183 18.86 0.97 1.84
N THR A 184 18.25 0.98 3.03
CA THR A 184 18.14 2.16 3.93
C THR A 184 19.51 2.55 4.51
N SER A 185 20.53 1.72 4.29
CA SER A 185 21.93 1.97 4.57
C SER A 185 22.77 1.60 3.35
N GLN A 186 23.71 2.47 2.97
CA GLN A 186 24.61 2.25 1.85
C GLN A 186 26.04 2.66 2.19
N ARG A 187 27.01 1.95 1.61
CA ARG A 187 28.41 2.36 1.69
C ARG A 187 28.58 3.74 1.07
N LEU A 188 29.33 4.64 1.72
CA LEU A 188 29.63 5.94 1.15
C LEU A 188 30.48 5.80 -0.12
N THR A 189 29.84 5.93 -1.29
CA THR A 189 30.51 5.96 -2.60
C THR A 189 30.20 7.26 -3.35
N ARG A 190 30.64 7.37 -4.61
CA ARG A 190 30.26 8.49 -5.50
C ARG A 190 28.80 8.42 -5.98
N LYS A 191 28.08 7.34 -5.70
CA LYS A 191 26.69 7.15 -6.10
C LYS A 191 25.82 6.78 -4.90
N VAL A 192 24.65 7.40 -4.75
CA VAL A 192 23.55 6.87 -3.93
C VAL A 192 22.57 6.17 -4.85
N ARG A 193 22.24 4.92 -4.56
CA ARG A 193 21.38 4.10 -5.41
C ARG A 193 19.99 3.97 -4.81
N VAL A 194 18.96 4.15 -5.61
CA VAL A 194 17.58 3.77 -5.27
C VAL A 194 17.01 2.96 -6.43
N ALA A 195 16.03 2.14 -6.13
CA ALA A 195 15.24 1.48 -7.15
C ALA A 195 13.77 1.84 -6.95
N LEU A 196 13.01 1.76 -8.02
CA LEU A 196 11.57 1.89 -7.98
C LEU A 196 10.96 0.86 -8.93
N VAL A 197 9.68 0.59 -8.75
CA VAL A 197 8.85 -0.11 -9.74
C VAL A 197 7.72 0.83 -10.09
N CYS A 198 7.55 1.09 -11.38
CA CYS A 198 6.40 1.80 -11.89
C CYS A 198 5.32 0.80 -12.27
N PRO A 199 4.04 1.17 -12.13
CA PRO A 199 2.98 0.25 -12.43
C PRO A 199 2.71 0.15 -13.93
N SER A 200 2.85 1.25 -14.65
CA SER A 200 2.90 1.31 -16.11
C SER A 200 4.27 1.81 -16.59
N ASP A 201 4.46 1.88 -17.91
CA ASP A 201 5.64 2.48 -18.52
C ASP A 201 5.79 3.92 -18.01
N CYS A 202 6.95 4.24 -17.45
CA CYS A 202 7.16 5.51 -16.79
C CYS A 202 8.53 6.09 -17.08
N GLU A 203 8.62 7.41 -16.95
CA GLU A 203 9.86 8.15 -16.85
C GLU A 203 10.10 8.52 -15.38
N ALA A 204 11.11 7.91 -14.77
CA ALA A 204 11.45 8.13 -13.38
C ALA A 204 12.62 9.09 -13.23
N SER A 205 12.52 10.01 -12.28
CA SER A 205 13.58 10.93 -11.89
C SER A 205 13.77 10.91 -10.38
N ALA A 206 15.03 11.02 -9.94
CA ALA A 206 15.38 11.15 -8.53
C ALA A 206 16.29 12.35 -8.32
N SER A 207 16.00 13.07 -7.25
CA SER A 207 16.82 14.16 -6.71
C SER A 207 17.06 13.92 -5.23
N GLY A 208 18.03 14.62 -4.63
CA GLY A 208 18.23 14.46 -3.21
C GLY A 208 19.18 15.46 -2.58
N THR A 209 19.22 15.43 -1.25
CA THR A 209 20.09 16.28 -0.44
C THR A 209 20.79 15.47 0.62
N LEU A 210 22.06 15.80 0.85
CA LEU A 210 22.86 15.25 1.93
C LEU A 210 22.68 16.11 3.19
N ARG A 211 22.42 15.44 4.32
CA ARG A 211 22.28 16.02 5.65
C ARG A 211 23.35 15.47 6.57
N MET A 212 24.07 16.37 7.23
CA MET A 212 25.11 16.06 8.21
C MET A 212 25.03 17.10 9.34
N PRO A 213 25.25 16.70 10.60
CA PRO A 213 25.39 17.65 11.71
C PRO A 213 26.53 18.64 11.45
N GLY A 214 26.37 19.91 11.83
CA GLY A 214 27.43 20.92 11.74
C GLY A 214 27.78 21.42 10.33
N ALA A 215 27.21 20.84 9.27
CA ALA A 215 27.34 21.34 7.90
C ALA A 215 26.25 22.39 7.63
N GLY A 216 26.61 23.68 7.67
CA GLY A 216 25.68 24.78 7.39
C GLY A 216 25.14 24.82 5.95
N SER A 217 25.68 24.01 5.04
CA SER A 217 25.25 23.93 3.64
C SER A 217 24.53 22.60 3.34
N ARG A 218 23.31 22.69 2.78
CA ARG A 218 22.65 21.53 2.16
C ARG A 218 23.44 21.16 0.91
N HIS A 219 24.07 20.00 0.89
CA HIS A 219 24.71 19.51 -0.33
C HIS A 219 23.67 18.80 -1.20
N VAL A 220 23.37 19.37 -2.36
CA VAL A 220 22.45 18.77 -3.33
C VAL A 220 23.17 17.63 -4.05
N LEU A 221 22.48 16.50 -4.20
CA LEU A 221 22.92 15.36 -5.01
C LEU A 221 22.61 15.64 -6.48
N GLY A 222 23.40 15.08 -7.39
CA GLY A 222 23.05 15.08 -8.81
C GLY A 222 21.74 14.34 -9.04
N THR A 223 20.98 14.77 -10.04
CA THR A 223 19.76 14.09 -10.47
C THR A 223 20.11 12.81 -11.23
N ALA A 224 19.20 11.84 -11.20
CA ALA A 224 19.25 10.66 -12.04
C ALA A 224 17.87 10.47 -12.66
N ALA A 225 17.81 10.13 -13.94
CA ALA A 225 16.57 9.78 -14.62
C ALA A 225 16.75 8.47 -15.38
N ALA A 226 15.69 7.69 -15.46
CA ALA A 226 15.62 6.47 -16.26
C ALA A 226 14.16 6.16 -16.57
N SER A 227 13.91 5.66 -17.77
CA SER A 227 12.62 5.09 -18.14
C SER A 227 12.65 3.57 -18.00
N GLY A 228 11.49 2.97 -17.82
CA GLY A 228 11.36 1.53 -17.82
C GLY A 228 9.91 1.12 -18.01
N ASP A 229 9.75 -0.15 -18.38
CA ASP A 229 8.44 -0.74 -18.64
C ASP A 229 7.72 -1.03 -17.32
N GLY A 230 6.38 -1.01 -17.37
CA GLY A 230 5.53 -1.31 -16.22
C GLY A 230 5.90 -2.64 -15.55
N GLY A 231 6.08 -2.62 -14.24
CA GLY A 231 6.49 -3.77 -13.44
C GLY A 231 8.00 -4.05 -13.39
N GLU A 232 8.83 -3.37 -14.19
CA GLU A 232 10.29 -3.53 -14.11
C GLU A 232 10.92 -2.70 -12.97
N LYS A 233 11.99 -3.24 -12.37
CA LYS A 233 12.80 -2.52 -11.38
C LYS A 233 13.73 -1.50 -12.05
N ILE A 234 13.32 -0.25 -12.06
CA ILE A 234 14.13 0.88 -12.53
C ILE A 234 15.14 1.27 -11.44
N LYS A 235 16.44 1.32 -11.80
CA LYS A 235 17.52 1.67 -10.87
C LYS A 235 18.03 3.08 -11.16
N LEU A 236 17.90 3.97 -10.17
CA LEU A 236 18.40 5.34 -10.23
C LEU A 236 19.67 5.49 -9.38
N ALA A 237 20.69 6.15 -9.93
CA ALA A 237 21.97 6.34 -9.25
C ALA A 237 22.34 7.83 -9.20
N LEU A 238 22.01 8.48 -8.09
CA LEU A 238 22.30 9.89 -7.85
C LEU A 238 23.79 10.08 -7.60
N THR A 239 24.39 11.04 -8.30
CA THR A 239 25.82 11.32 -8.17
C THR A 239 26.08 12.22 -6.96
N LEU A 240 27.03 11.84 -6.09
CA LEU A 240 27.52 12.74 -5.04
C LEU A 240 28.59 13.67 -5.64
N PRO A 241 28.39 15.00 -5.58
CA PRO A 241 29.43 15.95 -5.95
C PRO A 241 30.70 15.70 -5.12
N ARG A 242 31.88 15.97 -5.73
CA ARG A 242 33.17 15.75 -5.05
C ARG A 242 33.28 16.51 -3.72
N SER A 243 32.73 17.73 -3.66
CA SER A 243 32.66 18.55 -2.44
C SER A 243 31.81 17.88 -1.35
N ALA A 244 30.61 17.41 -1.71
CA ALA A 244 29.71 16.69 -0.82
C ALA A 244 30.33 15.39 -0.31
N LEU A 245 30.99 14.62 -1.18
CA LEU A 245 31.69 13.39 -0.80
C LEU A 245 32.85 13.66 0.17
N LYS A 246 33.62 14.73 -0.04
CA LYS A 246 34.71 15.13 0.87
C LYS A 246 34.16 15.53 2.24
N ALA A 247 33.06 16.27 2.28
CA ALA A 247 32.37 16.63 3.51
C ALA A 247 31.81 15.40 4.25
N ALA A 248 31.13 14.50 3.52
CA ALA A 248 30.63 13.22 4.06
C ALA A 248 31.72 12.37 4.70
N ARG A 249 32.86 12.20 4.01
CA ARG A 249 34.02 11.48 4.56
C ARG A 249 34.63 12.16 5.79
N LYS A 250 34.52 13.49 5.91
CA LYS A 250 35.01 14.22 7.08
C LYS A 250 34.06 14.02 8.28
N ALA A 251 32.75 14.08 8.05
CA ALA A 251 31.72 13.81 9.05
C ALA A 251 31.82 12.37 9.58
N LEU A 252 31.91 11.37 8.70
CA LEU A 252 32.04 9.97 9.13
C LEU A 252 33.30 9.71 9.97
N ARG A 253 34.43 10.35 9.64
CA ARG A 253 35.66 10.28 10.45
C ARG A 253 35.52 10.87 11.84
N ARG A 254 34.56 11.77 12.05
CA ARG A 254 34.21 12.35 13.36
C ARG A 254 33.14 11.54 14.10
N GLY A 255 32.69 10.41 13.53
CA GLY A 255 31.57 9.64 14.06
C GLY A 255 30.20 10.27 13.81
N GLU A 256 30.12 11.31 12.98
CA GLU A 256 28.87 12.03 12.72
C GLU A 256 28.03 11.26 11.67
N PRO A 257 26.71 11.11 11.87
CA PRO A 257 25.84 10.43 10.93
C PRO A 257 25.67 11.24 9.63
N VAL A 258 25.84 10.57 8.50
CA VAL A 258 25.55 11.14 7.17
C VAL A 258 24.26 10.51 6.63
N ARG A 259 23.28 11.35 6.24
CA ARG A 259 21.99 10.90 5.70
C ARG A 259 21.72 11.56 4.36
N ALA A 260 21.30 10.80 3.36
CA ALA A 260 20.76 11.31 2.12
C ALA A 260 19.22 11.25 2.16
N ARG A 261 18.56 12.39 1.94
CA ARG A 261 17.12 12.45 1.64
C ARG A 261 16.98 12.42 0.13
N ILE A 262 16.20 11.49 -0.37
CA ILE A 262 16.00 11.25 -1.80
C ILE A 262 14.52 11.41 -2.08
N ASP A 263 14.21 12.27 -3.03
CA ASP A 263 12.87 12.53 -3.53
C ASP A 263 12.82 11.96 -4.96
N VAL A 264 11.89 11.04 -5.21
CA VAL A 264 11.74 10.34 -6.48
C VAL A 264 10.38 10.69 -7.04
N THR A 265 10.33 11.00 -8.34
CA THR A 265 9.12 11.30 -9.09
C THR A 265 9.13 10.40 -10.32
N ALA A 266 8.06 9.64 -10.56
CA ALA A 266 7.84 8.94 -11.81
C ALA A 266 6.63 9.56 -12.51
N VAL A 267 6.76 9.79 -13.80
CA VAL A 267 5.68 10.26 -14.66
C VAL A 267 5.31 9.10 -15.58
N GLU A 268 4.06 8.69 -15.51
CA GLU A 268 3.50 7.61 -16.32
C GLU A 268 3.14 8.11 -17.73
N ALA A 269 2.94 7.18 -18.66
CA ALA A 269 2.61 7.51 -20.06
C ALA A 269 1.30 8.30 -20.21
N ASP A 270 0.37 8.17 -19.27
CA ASP A 270 -0.89 8.93 -19.20
C ASP A 270 -0.73 10.33 -18.58
N GLY A 271 0.49 10.69 -18.15
CA GLY A 271 0.82 11.95 -17.50
C GLY A 271 0.61 11.96 -15.98
N ALA A 272 0.17 10.86 -15.37
CA ALA A 272 0.07 10.74 -13.93
C ALA A 272 1.46 10.80 -13.28
N ALA A 273 1.60 11.58 -12.20
CA ALA A 273 2.85 11.74 -11.47
C ALA A 273 2.80 11.02 -10.13
N LEU A 274 3.63 10.00 -9.98
CA LEU A 274 3.87 9.27 -8.74
C LEU A 274 5.06 9.89 -8.03
N SER A 275 4.96 10.14 -6.73
CA SER A 275 6.10 10.64 -5.95
C SER A 275 6.34 9.80 -4.70
N GLY A 276 7.61 9.67 -4.33
CA GLY A 276 8.03 8.91 -3.18
C GLY A 276 9.28 9.53 -2.55
N ARG A 277 9.46 9.31 -1.25
CA ARG A 277 10.62 9.82 -0.51
C ARG A 277 11.32 8.70 0.24
N ARG A 278 12.65 8.71 0.22
CA ARG A 278 13.47 7.76 0.97
C ARG A 278 14.62 8.43 1.69
N ASN A 279 14.87 7.99 2.93
CA ASN A 279 16.04 8.39 3.69
C ASN A 279 17.06 7.24 3.69
N VAL A 280 18.30 7.53 3.29
CA VAL A 280 19.40 6.56 3.23
C VAL A 280 20.52 7.00 4.16
N ARG A 281 20.92 6.13 5.09
CA ARG A 281 22.13 6.31 5.89
C ARG A 281 23.35 5.98 5.04
N LEU A 282 24.36 6.85 5.05
CA LEU A 282 25.64 6.60 4.40
C LEU A 282 26.68 6.32 5.48
N GLY A 283 27.42 5.21 5.36
CA GLY A 283 28.42 4.76 6.33
C GLY A 283 29.58 4.03 5.66
#